data_AF-A0A2E3BDQ7-F1
#
_entry.id   AF-A0A2E3BDQ7-F1
#
_cell.length_a   1.000
_cell.length_b   1.000
_cell.length_c   1.000
_cell.angle_alpha   90.00
_cell.angle_beta   90.00
_cell.angle_gamma   90.00
#
_symmetry.space_group_name_H-M   'P 1'
#
loop_
_entity.id
_entity.type
_entity.pdbx_description
1 polymer ?
#
loop_
_entity_poly.entity_id
_entity_poly.type
_entity_poly.pdbx_seq_one_letter_code
_entity_poly.pdbx_strand_id
1 'polypeptide(L)'
;MKHTLRLLPITTLFTAILMTGCATKVANLEYIELESNKDAAMADESAAKSIQRAQMNIELGKTEELSYYAPRHLKIAQEKLATARSMHTSGDPDGEVKPIAIMSKKTIEAGLKNKKLVISTLRPSLKHKQKLLEVKADKYYPEDYKNIADTIVKLIDLIEDGKVTEAQQGQKLLLPLMHANEVNTVEFIQLQPIKDQLDNIKGKGGDSIAPSSWAVAQRSLLKAQDVIGKTPRAKKQIMSATHDAQRAADHANVITDFSNELNSANSDNAEAIALKVERWLYRVSVALKHDDIRHRPFDEQAATLATEVEKVMRKSR
;
A
#
# COMPACT_ATOMS: atom_id res chain seq x y z
N MET A 1 -76.34 -8.61 51.88
CA MET A 1 -76.34 -7.24 51.30
C MET A 1 -75.49 -7.25 50.05
N LYS A 2 -76.10 -7.02 48.89
CA LYS A 2 -75.44 -6.93 47.59
C LYS A 2 -74.94 -5.49 47.42
N HIS A 3 -73.65 -5.29 47.17
CA HIS A 3 -73.19 -4.10 46.45
C HIS A 3 -72.16 -4.51 45.39
N THR A 4 -72.57 -4.33 44.16
CA THR A 4 -71.81 -4.37 42.92
C THR A 4 -70.98 -3.10 42.77
N LEU A 5 -69.69 -3.21 42.43
CA LEU A 5 -68.95 -2.14 41.77
C LEU A 5 -67.94 -2.75 40.80
N ARG A 6 -68.24 -2.60 39.50
CA ARG A 6 -67.27 -2.71 38.39
C ARG A 6 -66.53 -1.38 38.28
N LEU A 7 -65.23 -1.38 37.97
CA LEU A 7 -64.56 -0.37 37.14
C LEU A 7 -63.13 -0.82 36.74
N LEU A 8 -62.88 -0.65 35.44
CA LEU A 8 -61.74 -0.87 34.50
C LEU A 8 -60.27 -1.10 34.96
N PRO A 9 -59.46 -1.77 34.10
CA PRO A 9 -58.01 -1.92 34.26
C PRO A 9 -57.24 -0.74 33.64
N ILE A 10 -56.28 -0.19 34.39
CA ILE A 10 -55.31 0.81 33.89
C ILE A 10 -54.04 0.07 33.46
N THR A 11 -53.86 -0.07 32.14
CA THR A 11 -52.60 -0.49 31.52
C THR A 11 -51.69 0.72 31.37
N THR A 12 -50.71 0.87 32.25
CA THR A 12 -49.60 1.83 32.10
C THR A 12 -48.47 1.19 31.29
N LEU A 13 -48.46 1.49 30.00
CA LEU A 13 -47.36 1.20 29.08
C LEU A 13 -46.21 2.18 29.38
N PHE A 14 -45.22 1.75 30.16
CA PHE A 14 -44.00 2.51 30.43
C PHE A 14 -43.02 2.30 29.26
N THR A 15 -43.21 3.04 28.17
CA THR A 15 -42.21 3.15 27.10
C THR A 15 -41.05 4.01 27.59
N ALA A 16 -40.02 3.35 28.12
CA ALA A 16 -38.71 3.95 28.33
C ALA A 16 -38.07 4.20 26.96
N ILE A 17 -38.13 5.43 26.48
CA ILE A 17 -37.35 5.90 25.33
C ILE A 17 -35.90 5.99 25.81
N LEU A 18 -35.15 4.90 25.66
CA LEU A 18 -33.69 4.96 25.70
C LEU A 18 -33.24 5.70 24.43
N MET A 19 -33.06 7.01 24.56
CA MET A 19 -32.29 7.79 23.59
C MET A 19 -30.82 7.34 23.71
N THR A 20 -30.46 6.27 23.02
CA THR A 20 -29.06 5.96 22.72
C THR A 20 -28.58 6.97 21.70
N GLY A 21 -28.30 8.19 22.15
CA GLY A 21 -27.46 9.10 21.39
C GLY A 21 -26.10 8.40 21.24
N CYS A 22 -25.66 8.19 20.00
CA CYS A 22 -24.31 7.74 19.70
C CYS A 22 -23.32 8.79 20.22
N ALA A 23 -23.01 8.73 21.53
CA ALA A 23 -22.05 9.61 22.15
C ALA A 23 -20.71 9.32 21.50
N THR A 24 -20.27 10.26 20.66
CA THR A 24 -18.91 10.27 20.11
C THR A 24 -17.99 10.49 21.31
N LYS A 25 -17.53 9.42 21.97
CA LYS A 25 -16.69 9.49 23.17
C LYS A 25 -15.23 9.51 22.75
N VAL A 26 -14.44 10.31 23.46
CA VAL A 26 -12.97 10.31 23.40
C VAL A 26 -12.45 10.14 24.82
N ALA A 27 -11.24 9.62 24.96
CA ALA A 27 -10.58 9.48 26.25
C ALA A 27 -10.51 10.83 26.97
N ASN A 28 -10.72 10.80 28.29
CA ASN A 28 -10.63 11.97 29.17
C ASN A 28 -11.61 13.11 28.87
N LEU A 29 -12.69 12.88 28.11
CA LEU A 29 -13.69 13.93 27.81
C LEU A 29 -14.33 14.51 29.09
N GLU A 30 -14.67 13.65 30.06
CA GLU A 30 -15.22 14.06 31.36
C GLU A 30 -14.23 14.91 32.17
N TYR A 31 -12.94 14.58 32.10
CA TYR A 31 -11.88 15.37 32.72
C TYR A 31 -11.72 16.74 32.03
N ILE A 32 -11.79 16.78 30.69
CA ILE A 32 -11.78 18.03 29.92
C ILE A 32 -12.94 18.93 30.33
N GLU A 33 -14.14 18.38 30.48
CA GLU A 33 -15.32 19.13 30.93
C GLU A 33 -15.14 19.73 32.33
N LEU A 34 -14.65 18.93 33.29
CA LEU A 34 -14.35 19.40 34.64
C LEU A 34 -13.32 20.54 34.63
N GLU A 35 -12.24 20.38 33.87
CA GLU A 35 -11.18 21.38 33.76
C GLU A 35 -11.68 22.65 33.06
N SER A 36 -12.56 22.53 32.06
CA SER A 36 -13.19 23.66 31.38
C SER A 36 -14.07 24.48 32.32
N ASN A 37 -14.88 23.83 33.17
CA ASN A 37 -15.71 24.51 34.17
C ASN A 37 -14.84 25.28 35.18
N LYS A 38 -13.76 24.65 35.64
CA LYS A 38 -12.80 25.28 36.57
C LYS A 38 -12.12 26.50 35.92
N ASP A 39 -11.61 26.36 34.70
CA ASP A 39 -10.92 27.44 34.00
C ASP A 39 -11.87 28.59 33.65
N ALA A 40 -13.13 28.30 33.31
CA ALA A 40 -14.15 29.31 33.07
C ALA A 40 -14.44 30.16 34.32
N ALA A 41 -14.52 29.53 35.49
CA ALA A 41 -14.74 30.22 36.75
C ALA A 41 -13.56 31.15 37.14
N MET A 42 -12.35 30.82 36.72
CA MET A 42 -11.14 31.62 36.99
C MET A 42 -10.81 32.64 35.90
N ALA A 43 -11.44 32.54 34.72
CA ALA A 43 -11.11 33.36 33.56
C ALA A 43 -11.79 34.74 33.62
N ASP A 44 -10.97 35.79 33.65
CA ASP A 44 -11.39 37.21 33.61
C ASP A 44 -11.78 37.70 32.20
N GLU A 45 -12.10 36.78 31.28
CA GLU A 45 -12.53 37.14 29.92
C GLU A 45 -14.03 36.90 29.70
N SER A 46 -14.59 37.64 28.75
CA SER A 46 -15.98 37.47 28.30
C SER A 46 -16.17 36.20 27.50
N ALA A 47 -17.41 35.70 27.44
CA ALA A 47 -17.78 34.57 26.62
C ALA A 47 -17.44 34.77 25.13
N ALA A 48 -17.63 35.99 24.61
CA ALA A 48 -17.28 36.35 23.24
C ALA A 48 -15.79 36.10 22.92
N LYS A 49 -14.89 36.47 23.85
CA LYS A 49 -13.45 36.26 23.69
C LYS A 49 -13.08 34.78 23.76
N SER A 50 -13.71 34.00 24.65
CA SER A 50 -13.52 32.55 24.70
C SER A 50 -14.02 31.85 23.43
N ILE A 51 -15.15 32.28 22.85
CA ILE A 51 -15.65 31.80 21.55
C ILE A 51 -14.64 32.10 20.43
N GLN A 52 -14.09 33.32 20.38
CA GLN A 52 -13.08 33.69 19.39
C GLN A 52 -11.84 32.80 19.49
N ARG A 53 -11.34 32.55 20.71
CA ARG A 53 -10.20 31.66 20.95
C ARG A 53 -10.49 30.22 20.54
N ALA A 54 -11.69 29.71 20.85
CA ALA A 54 -12.12 28.39 20.42
C ALA A 54 -12.16 28.28 18.89
N GLN A 55 -12.68 29.30 18.19
CA GLN A 55 -12.67 29.36 16.74
C GLN A 55 -11.25 29.33 16.15
N MET A 56 -10.32 30.11 16.69
CA MET A 56 -8.92 30.07 16.26
C MET A 56 -8.30 28.68 16.46
N ASN A 57 -8.63 27.99 17.55
CA ASN A 57 -8.16 26.63 17.81
C ASN A 57 -8.77 25.62 16.83
N ILE A 58 -10.05 25.74 16.46
CA ILE A 58 -10.63 24.89 15.41
C ILE A 58 -9.87 25.03 14.10
N GLU A 59 -9.53 26.25 13.69
CA GLU A 59 -8.73 26.47 12.47
C GLU A 59 -7.34 25.86 12.60
N LEU A 60 -6.67 26.01 13.75
CA LEU A 60 -5.41 25.32 14.03
C LEU A 60 -5.56 23.79 13.92
N GLY A 61 -6.65 23.23 14.46
CA GLY A 61 -6.94 21.80 14.37
C GLY A 61 -7.10 21.32 12.93
N LYS A 62 -7.71 22.14 12.06
CA LYS A 62 -7.81 21.83 10.62
C LYS A 62 -6.46 21.90 9.93
N THR A 63 -5.66 22.93 10.18
CA THR A 63 -4.31 23.06 9.59
C THR A 63 -3.38 21.95 10.06
N GLU A 64 -3.61 21.43 11.26
CA GLU A 64 -2.90 20.29 11.83
C GLU A 64 -3.53 18.94 11.45
N GLU A 65 -4.42 18.88 10.46
CA GLU A 65 -5.01 17.64 9.94
C GLU A 65 -5.69 16.77 11.01
N LEU A 66 -6.30 17.38 12.04
CA LEU A 66 -7.02 16.62 13.06
C LEU A 66 -8.20 15.84 12.48
N SER A 67 -8.70 16.20 11.31
CA SER A 67 -9.69 15.39 10.57
C SER A 67 -9.21 13.96 10.27
N TYR A 68 -7.89 13.73 10.22
CA TYR A 68 -7.31 12.40 10.05
C TYR A 68 -6.76 11.84 11.37
N TYR A 69 -6.03 12.65 12.14
CA TYR A 69 -5.31 12.17 13.33
C TYR A 69 -6.11 12.18 14.64
N ALA A 70 -7.19 12.95 14.71
CA ALA A 70 -8.08 13.00 15.87
C ALA A 70 -9.51 13.43 15.46
N PRO A 71 -10.15 12.70 14.53
CA PRO A 71 -11.43 13.10 13.93
C PRO A 71 -12.54 13.31 14.98
N ARG A 72 -12.58 12.48 16.03
CA ARG A 72 -13.61 12.61 17.08
C ARG A 72 -13.37 13.86 17.93
N HIS A 73 -12.13 14.15 18.31
CA HIS A 73 -11.81 15.40 19.02
C HIS A 73 -12.21 16.64 18.21
N LEU A 74 -11.89 16.67 16.91
CA LEU A 74 -12.26 17.79 16.04
C LEU A 74 -13.78 17.97 15.97
N LYS A 75 -14.53 16.88 15.79
CA LYS A 75 -16.00 16.90 15.73
C LYS A 75 -16.61 17.43 17.03
N ILE A 76 -16.21 16.89 18.18
CA ILE A 76 -16.71 17.33 19.49
C ILE A 76 -16.42 18.82 19.72
N ALA A 77 -15.20 19.26 19.38
CA ALA A 77 -14.84 20.66 19.53
C ALA A 77 -15.70 21.60 18.66
N GLN A 78 -16.01 21.18 17.43
CA GLN A 78 -16.90 21.93 16.53
C GLN A 78 -18.33 22.01 17.08
N GLU A 79 -18.87 20.91 17.60
CA GLU A 79 -20.20 20.85 18.23
C GLU A 79 -20.28 21.78 19.45
N LYS A 80 -19.23 21.78 20.30
CA LYS A 80 -19.15 22.69 21.47
C LYS A 80 -19.03 24.15 21.06
N LEU A 81 -18.26 24.48 20.02
CA LEU A 81 -18.19 25.85 19.50
C LEU A 81 -19.55 26.32 18.97
N ALA A 82 -20.25 25.46 18.21
CA ALA A 82 -21.58 25.76 17.70
C ALA A 82 -22.58 26.02 18.84
N THR A 83 -22.53 25.18 19.87
CA THR A 83 -23.36 25.33 21.08
C THR A 83 -23.08 26.66 21.78
N ALA A 84 -21.81 26.98 22.06
CA ALA A 84 -21.45 28.24 22.72
C ALA A 84 -21.88 29.48 21.92
N ARG A 85 -21.76 29.44 20.59
CA ARG A 85 -22.25 30.54 19.71
C ARG A 85 -23.76 30.70 19.78
N SER A 86 -24.50 29.59 19.78
CA SER A 86 -25.97 29.61 19.88
C SER A 86 -26.41 30.21 21.21
N MET A 87 -25.82 29.79 22.32
CA MET A 87 -26.10 30.31 23.65
C MET A 87 -25.78 31.81 23.75
N HIS A 88 -24.60 32.22 23.26
CA HIS A 88 -24.20 33.63 23.24
C HIS A 88 -25.17 34.51 22.44
N THR A 89 -25.61 34.04 21.27
CA THR A 89 -26.54 34.77 20.40
C THR A 89 -27.95 34.84 21.00
N SER A 90 -28.31 33.88 21.83
CA SER A 90 -29.60 33.82 22.53
C SER A 90 -29.65 34.72 23.78
N GLY A 91 -28.52 35.29 24.18
CA GLY A 91 -28.41 36.16 25.36
C GLY A 91 -28.15 35.41 26.67
N ASP A 92 -27.73 34.14 26.60
CA ASP A 92 -27.44 33.34 27.79
C ASP A 92 -26.29 33.96 28.60
N PRO A 93 -26.28 33.82 29.94
CA PRO A 93 -25.25 34.41 30.79
C PRO A 93 -23.84 33.93 30.44
N ASP A 94 -22.86 34.83 30.52
CA ASP A 94 -21.45 34.52 30.26
C ASP A 94 -20.93 33.33 31.09
N GLY A 95 -21.45 33.14 32.32
CA GLY A 95 -21.11 32.01 33.18
C GLY A 95 -21.51 30.63 32.63
N GLU A 96 -22.52 30.58 31.76
CA GLU A 96 -23.00 29.35 31.12
C GLU A 96 -22.35 29.13 29.74
N VAL A 97 -22.11 30.20 29.00
CA VAL A 97 -21.49 30.14 27.66
C VAL A 97 -19.99 29.83 27.73
N LYS A 98 -19.28 30.47 28.66
CA LYS A 98 -17.82 30.44 28.75
C LYS A 98 -17.24 29.02 28.95
N PRO A 99 -17.79 28.17 29.85
CA PRO A 99 -17.31 26.80 29.99
C PRO A 99 -17.41 25.98 28.70
N ILE A 100 -18.49 26.15 27.93
CA ILE A 100 -18.71 25.43 26.67
C ILE A 100 -17.69 25.88 25.60
N ALA A 101 -17.42 27.18 25.51
CA ALA A 101 -16.38 27.71 24.62
C ALA A 101 -14.98 27.21 25.01
N ILE A 102 -14.65 27.21 26.31
CA ILE A 102 -13.38 26.69 26.81
C ILE A 102 -13.27 25.18 26.57
N MET A 103 -14.36 24.41 26.69
CA MET A 103 -14.41 22.98 26.37
C MET A 103 -14.09 22.72 24.90
N SER A 104 -14.63 23.51 23.97
CA SER A 104 -14.27 23.44 22.56
C SER A 104 -12.75 23.61 22.35
N LYS A 105 -12.18 24.66 22.94
CA LYS A 105 -10.73 24.93 22.89
C LYS A 105 -9.91 23.77 23.46
N LYS A 106 -10.18 23.33 24.69
CA LYS A 106 -9.43 22.25 25.36
C LYS A 106 -9.54 20.92 24.62
N THR A 107 -10.68 20.65 23.98
CA THR A 107 -10.87 19.44 23.16
C THR A 107 -9.93 19.44 21.95
N ILE A 108 -9.68 20.60 21.32
CA ILE A 108 -8.65 20.70 20.27
C ILE A 108 -7.25 20.50 20.83
N GLU A 109 -6.92 21.10 21.97
CA GLU A 109 -5.61 20.89 22.61
C GLU A 109 -5.38 19.40 22.92
N ALA A 110 -6.41 18.69 23.37
CA ALA A 110 -6.39 17.24 23.54
C ALA A 110 -6.23 16.50 22.20
N GLY A 111 -6.94 16.91 21.14
CA GLY A 111 -6.78 16.36 19.79
C GLY A 111 -5.37 16.53 19.23
N LEU A 112 -4.71 17.67 19.49
CA LEU A 112 -3.30 17.89 19.11
C LEU A 112 -2.35 16.98 19.89
N LYS A 113 -2.62 16.72 21.17
CA LYS A 113 -1.89 15.71 21.95
C LYS A 113 -2.14 14.31 21.39
N ASN A 114 -3.37 13.98 21.01
CA ASN A 114 -3.74 12.72 20.39
C ASN A 114 -2.99 12.52 19.06
N LYS A 115 -2.91 13.54 18.20
CA LYS A 115 -2.11 13.50 16.96
C LYS A 115 -0.66 13.11 17.23
N LYS A 116 -0.02 13.72 18.23
CA LYS A 116 1.37 13.37 18.61
C LYS A 116 1.47 11.91 19.05
N LEU A 117 0.49 11.42 19.80
CA LEU A 117 0.41 10.04 20.25
C LEU A 117 0.17 9.05 19.10
N VAL A 118 -0.70 9.38 18.15
CA VAL A 118 -0.91 8.60 16.92
C VAL A 118 0.38 8.51 16.11
N ILE A 119 1.04 9.65 15.86
CA ILE A 119 2.28 9.70 15.08
C ILE A 119 3.39 8.90 15.77
N SER A 120 3.52 8.98 17.09
CA SER A 120 4.55 8.23 17.82
C SER A 120 4.24 6.73 17.89
N THR A 121 2.97 6.38 18.14
CA THR A 121 2.51 4.99 18.30
C THR A 121 2.50 4.26 16.97
N LEU A 122 1.92 4.82 15.93
CA LEU A 122 1.72 4.20 14.61
C LEU A 122 2.81 4.55 13.60
N ARG A 123 3.97 5.06 14.06
CA ARG A 123 5.06 5.52 13.19
C ARG A 123 5.45 4.49 12.12
N PRO A 124 5.68 3.20 12.44
CA PRO A 124 5.96 2.18 11.43
C PRO A 124 4.89 2.10 10.33
N SER A 125 3.61 1.96 10.69
CA SER A 125 2.52 1.84 9.72
C SER A 125 2.34 3.12 8.90
N LEU A 126 2.44 4.30 9.49
CA LEU A 126 2.32 5.55 8.74
C LEU A 126 3.45 5.71 7.70
N LYS A 127 4.69 5.38 8.07
CA LYS A 127 5.82 5.38 7.11
C LYS A 127 5.64 4.35 6.01
N HIS A 128 5.14 3.16 6.35
CA HIS A 128 4.91 2.10 5.36
C HIS A 128 3.75 2.45 4.42
N LYS A 129 2.68 3.11 4.91
CA LYS A 129 1.59 3.61 4.07
C LYS A 129 2.10 4.57 3.00
N GLN A 130 3.03 5.47 3.36
CA GLN A 130 3.67 6.36 2.40
C GLN A 130 4.47 5.57 1.35
N LYS A 131 5.19 4.52 1.78
CA LYS A 131 5.93 3.66 0.86
C LYS A 131 5.01 2.94 -0.13
N LEU A 132 3.85 2.47 0.32
CA LEU A 132 2.84 1.85 -0.53
C LEU A 132 2.34 2.81 -1.62
N LEU A 133 2.11 4.09 -1.28
CA LEU A 133 1.77 5.12 -2.26
C LEU A 133 2.91 5.38 -3.26
N GLU A 134 4.17 5.40 -2.80
CA GLU A 134 5.32 5.58 -3.71
C GLU A 134 5.43 4.48 -4.77
N VAL A 135 5.07 3.24 -4.41
CA VAL A 135 5.02 2.10 -5.36
C VAL A 135 3.68 1.98 -6.08
N LYS A 136 2.75 2.93 -5.86
CA LYS A 136 1.42 2.98 -6.47
C LYS A 136 0.54 1.77 -6.14
N ALA A 137 0.65 1.26 -4.91
CA ALA A 137 -0.16 0.15 -4.44
C ALA A 137 -1.66 0.48 -4.46
N ASP A 138 -2.02 1.75 -4.23
CA ASP A 138 -3.38 2.28 -4.37
C ASP A 138 -3.97 2.12 -5.78
N LYS A 139 -3.12 2.05 -6.81
CA LYS A 139 -3.52 1.86 -8.20
C LYS A 139 -3.53 0.38 -8.61
N TYR A 140 -2.48 -0.36 -8.26
CA TYR A 140 -2.31 -1.74 -8.72
C TYR A 140 -3.04 -2.76 -7.84
N TYR A 141 -3.18 -2.47 -6.55
CA TYR A 141 -3.84 -3.31 -5.55
C TYR A 141 -4.78 -2.46 -4.66
N PRO A 142 -5.82 -1.83 -5.25
CA PRO A 142 -6.64 -0.84 -4.58
C PRO A 142 -7.40 -1.38 -3.36
N GLU A 143 -7.86 -2.64 -3.42
CA GLU A 143 -8.60 -3.27 -2.32
C GLU A 143 -7.72 -3.51 -1.10
N ASP A 144 -6.54 -4.10 -1.30
CA ASP A 144 -5.55 -4.31 -0.23
C ASP A 144 -5.10 -2.98 0.39
N TYR A 145 -4.80 -2.00 -0.46
CA TYR A 145 -4.41 -0.67 0.01
C TYR A 145 -5.52 -0.01 0.84
N LYS A 146 -6.78 -0.11 0.39
CA LYS A 146 -7.94 0.40 1.13
C LYS A 146 -8.09 -0.29 2.48
N ASN A 147 -8.01 -1.62 2.52
CA ASN A 147 -8.09 -2.38 3.77
C ASN A 147 -7.00 -1.97 4.78
N ILE A 148 -5.79 -1.71 4.30
CA ILE A 148 -4.68 -1.18 5.11
C ILE A 148 -5.02 0.22 5.63
N ALA A 149 -5.48 1.12 4.76
CA ALA A 149 -5.83 2.49 5.14
C ALA A 149 -6.97 2.53 6.17
N ASP A 150 -8.03 1.74 5.96
CA ASP A 150 -9.16 1.61 6.88
C ASP A 150 -8.72 1.02 8.22
N THR A 151 -7.79 0.06 8.21
CA THR A 151 -7.22 -0.48 9.45
C THR A 151 -6.44 0.60 10.21
N ILE A 152 -5.64 1.43 9.54
CA ILE A 152 -4.94 2.54 10.19
C ILE A 152 -5.93 3.50 10.85
N VAL A 153 -7.05 3.82 10.20
CA VAL A 153 -8.12 4.65 10.80
C VAL A 153 -8.68 4.00 12.07
N LYS A 154 -8.98 2.70 12.05
CA LYS A 154 -9.42 1.97 13.25
C LYS A 154 -8.39 2.00 14.39
N LEU A 155 -7.09 1.96 14.07
CA LEU A 155 -6.03 2.10 15.08
C LEU A 155 -5.97 3.52 15.65
N ILE A 156 -6.24 4.54 14.84
CA ILE A 156 -6.38 5.93 15.31
C ILE A 156 -7.59 6.04 16.25
N ASP A 157 -8.71 5.39 15.91
CA ASP A 157 -9.90 5.36 16.76
C ASP A 157 -9.61 4.75 18.13
N LEU A 158 -8.86 3.64 18.19
CA LEU A 158 -8.44 3.05 19.47
C LEU A 158 -7.58 4.02 20.29
N ILE A 159 -6.71 4.80 19.65
CA ILE A 159 -5.88 5.78 20.35
C ILE A 159 -6.74 6.92 20.90
N GLU A 160 -7.73 7.40 20.13
CA GLU A 160 -8.69 8.39 20.61
C GLU A 160 -9.56 7.86 21.78
N ASP A 161 -9.78 6.56 21.87
CA ASP A 161 -10.43 5.89 23.03
C ASP A 161 -9.48 5.65 24.22
N GLY A 162 -8.20 6.03 24.09
CA GLY A 162 -7.18 5.80 25.13
C GLY A 162 -6.64 4.37 25.15
N LYS A 163 -7.04 3.52 24.20
CA LYS A 163 -6.65 2.11 24.06
C LYS A 163 -5.35 1.96 23.28
N VAL A 164 -4.30 2.66 23.72
CA VAL A 164 -3.00 2.71 23.03
C VAL A 164 -2.37 1.32 22.88
N THR A 165 -2.49 0.46 23.90
CA THR A 165 -1.95 -0.90 23.87
C THR A 165 -2.63 -1.76 22.80
N GLU A 166 -3.95 -1.67 22.65
CA GLU A 166 -4.69 -2.37 21.59
C GLU A 166 -4.26 -1.85 20.20
N ALA A 167 -4.10 -0.53 20.05
CA ALA A 167 -3.61 0.06 18.80
C ALA A 167 -2.19 -0.41 18.45
N GLN A 168 -1.30 -0.56 19.44
CA GLN A 168 0.04 -1.10 19.24
C GLN A 168 0.02 -2.56 18.81
N GLN A 169 -0.85 -3.38 19.40
CA GLN A 169 -1.03 -4.78 18.98
C GLN A 169 -1.60 -4.88 17.56
N GLY A 170 -2.62 -4.08 17.25
CA GLY A 170 -3.20 -4.01 15.91
C GLY A 170 -2.18 -3.57 14.84
N GLN A 171 -1.30 -2.62 15.16
CA GLN A 171 -0.19 -2.25 14.27
C GLN A 171 0.75 -3.43 14.00
N LYS A 172 1.11 -4.24 15.02
CA LYS A 172 1.98 -5.41 14.82
C LYS A 172 1.37 -6.41 13.85
N LEU A 173 0.05 -6.58 13.88
CA LEU A 173 -0.69 -7.45 12.95
C LEU A 173 -0.82 -6.83 11.55
N LEU A 174 -0.90 -5.49 11.47
CA LEU A 174 -1.01 -4.77 10.20
C LEU A 174 0.29 -4.79 9.39
N LEU A 175 1.46 -4.66 10.03
CA LEU A 175 2.75 -4.53 9.33
C LEU A 175 3.06 -5.68 8.33
N PRO A 176 2.81 -6.96 8.65
CA PRO A 176 2.94 -8.05 7.68
C PRO A 176 2.02 -7.91 6.46
N LEU A 177 0.79 -7.45 6.64
CA LEU A 177 -0.17 -7.21 5.55
C LEU A 177 0.32 -6.08 4.63
N MET A 178 0.88 -5.03 5.22
CA MET A 178 1.50 -3.93 4.46
C MET A 178 2.72 -4.40 3.68
N HIS A 179 3.55 -5.27 4.26
CA HIS A 179 4.69 -5.87 3.56
C HIS A 179 4.25 -6.74 2.39
N ALA A 180 3.22 -7.59 2.60
CA ALA A 180 2.67 -8.43 1.54
C ALA A 180 2.13 -7.59 0.37
N ASN A 181 1.38 -6.53 0.66
CA ASN A 181 0.87 -5.63 -0.38
C ASN A 181 2.01 -4.89 -1.13
N GLU A 182 3.09 -4.51 -0.44
CA GLU A 182 4.29 -3.93 -1.07
C GLU A 182 4.97 -4.93 -2.01
N VAL A 183 5.19 -6.17 -1.55
CA VAL A 183 5.77 -7.26 -2.35
C VAL A 183 4.94 -7.54 -3.59
N ASN A 184 3.62 -7.75 -3.44
CA ASN A 184 2.71 -8.02 -4.54
C ASN A 184 2.72 -6.88 -5.59
N THR A 185 2.74 -5.63 -5.11
CA THR A 185 2.80 -4.46 -5.99
C THR A 185 4.10 -4.42 -6.79
N VAL A 186 5.24 -4.59 -6.11
CA VAL A 186 6.55 -4.55 -6.76
C VAL A 186 6.71 -5.73 -7.73
N GLU A 187 6.27 -6.92 -7.33
CA GLU A 187 6.29 -8.11 -8.17
C GLU A 187 5.46 -7.93 -9.44
N PHE A 188 4.24 -7.38 -9.32
CA PHE A 188 3.39 -7.10 -10.48
C PHE A 188 4.07 -6.13 -11.45
N ILE A 189 4.60 -5.02 -10.93
CA ILE A 189 5.24 -4.00 -11.79
C ILE A 189 6.48 -4.57 -12.49
N GLN A 190 7.29 -5.37 -11.81
CA GLN A 190 8.58 -5.81 -12.33
C GLN A 190 8.50 -7.11 -13.13
N LEU A 191 7.65 -8.06 -12.72
CA LEU A 191 7.71 -9.44 -13.21
C LEU A 191 6.48 -9.86 -14.02
N GLN A 192 5.38 -9.08 -14.04
CA GLN A 192 4.20 -9.46 -14.82
C GLN A 192 4.52 -9.65 -16.31
N PRO A 193 5.28 -8.77 -17.00
CA PRO A 193 5.61 -8.99 -18.41
C PRO A 193 6.40 -10.28 -18.65
N ILE A 194 7.28 -10.66 -17.71
CA ILE A 194 8.07 -11.90 -17.80
C ILE A 194 7.16 -13.12 -17.61
N LYS A 195 6.21 -13.05 -16.67
CA LYS A 195 5.22 -14.12 -16.46
C LYS A 195 4.37 -14.33 -17.71
N ASP A 196 3.86 -13.25 -18.28
CA ASP A 196 3.05 -13.29 -19.51
C ASP A 196 3.86 -13.91 -20.68
N GLN A 197 5.15 -13.54 -20.80
CA GLN A 197 6.05 -14.13 -21.80
C GLN A 197 6.29 -15.62 -21.57
N LEU A 198 6.49 -16.06 -20.32
CA LEU A 198 6.66 -17.47 -20.00
C LEU A 198 5.38 -18.27 -20.29
N ASP A 199 4.21 -17.72 -19.99
CA ASP A 199 2.94 -18.34 -20.34
C ASP A 199 2.79 -18.52 -21.86
N ASN A 200 3.21 -17.51 -22.66
CA ASN A 200 3.26 -17.63 -24.12
C ASN A 200 4.26 -18.70 -24.60
N ILE A 201 5.46 -18.76 -24.02
CA ILE A 201 6.47 -19.79 -24.33
C ILE A 201 5.90 -21.19 -24.03
N LYS A 202 5.22 -21.36 -22.90
CA LYS A 202 4.53 -22.60 -22.55
C LYS A 202 3.43 -22.94 -23.55
N GLY A 203 2.65 -21.95 -23.99
CA GLY A 203 1.64 -22.11 -25.04
C GLY A 203 2.21 -22.62 -26.37
N LYS A 204 3.48 -22.33 -26.66
CA LYS A 204 4.24 -22.88 -27.81
C LYS A 204 4.89 -24.25 -27.53
N GLY A 205 4.61 -24.87 -26.39
CA GLY A 205 5.20 -26.15 -25.97
C GLY A 205 6.63 -26.05 -25.43
N GLY A 206 7.10 -24.86 -25.06
CA GLY A 206 8.49 -24.65 -24.65
C GLY A 206 8.95 -25.47 -23.45
N ASP A 207 8.02 -25.87 -22.56
CA ASP A 207 8.28 -26.76 -21.44
C ASP A 207 8.58 -28.21 -21.85
N SER A 208 8.12 -28.63 -23.04
CA SER A 208 8.34 -29.97 -23.60
C SER A 208 9.44 -30.00 -24.66
N ILE A 209 9.49 -28.97 -25.52
CA ILE A 209 10.36 -28.93 -26.70
C ILE A 209 11.72 -28.28 -26.38
N ALA A 210 11.76 -27.35 -25.43
CA ALA A 210 12.97 -26.68 -24.96
C ALA A 210 13.15 -26.77 -23.42
N PRO A 211 13.05 -27.98 -22.82
CA PRO A 211 12.89 -28.15 -21.37
C PRO A 211 14.04 -27.56 -20.56
N SER A 212 15.28 -27.64 -21.06
CA SER A 212 16.45 -27.08 -20.41
C SER A 212 16.39 -25.55 -20.32
N SER A 213 16.06 -24.88 -21.42
CA SER A 213 15.94 -23.42 -21.47
C SER A 213 14.75 -22.93 -20.66
N TRP A 214 13.62 -23.64 -20.74
CA TRP A 214 12.44 -23.38 -19.92
C TRP A 214 12.74 -23.45 -18.42
N ALA A 215 13.44 -24.51 -17.97
CA ALA A 215 13.81 -24.68 -16.57
C ALA A 215 14.74 -23.57 -16.07
N VAL A 216 15.65 -23.06 -16.90
CA VAL A 216 16.50 -21.91 -16.56
C VAL A 216 15.66 -20.65 -16.38
N ALA A 217 14.72 -20.39 -17.29
CA ALA A 217 13.86 -19.22 -17.21
C ALA A 217 12.96 -19.22 -15.96
N GLN A 218 12.35 -20.37 -15.64
CA GLN A 218 11.58 -20.57 -14.42
C GLN A 218 12.41 -20.33 -13.16
N ARG A 219 13.62 -20.88 -13.08
CA ARG A 219 14.52 -20.66 -11.93
C ARG A 219 14.92 -19.18 -11.79
N SER A 220 15.19 -18.50 -12.90
CA SER A 220 15.53 -17.07 -12.86
C SER A 220 14.34 -16.22 -12.40
N LEU A 221 13.11 -16.53 -12.83
CA LEU A 221 11.90 -15.88 -12.33
C LEU A 221 11.73 -16.10 -10.82
N LEU A 222 11.83 -17.35 -10.34
CA LEU A 222 11.73 -17.66 -8.91
C LEU A 222 12.78 -16.92 -8.07
N LYS A 223 14.01 -16.79 -8.59
CA LYS A 223 15.06 -16.00 -7.94
C LYS A 223 14.70 -14.52 -7.86
N ALA A 224 14.11 -13.95 -8.91
CA ALA A 224 13.64 -12.57 -8.89
C ALA A 224 12.50 -12.37 -7.88
N GLN A 225 11.54 -13.31 -7.81
CA GLN A 225 10.48 -13.31 -6.81
C GLN A 225 11.03 -13.39 -5.38
N ASP A 226 12.02 -14.26 -5.13
CA ASP A 226 12.67 -14.38 -3.81
C ASP A 226 13.36 -13.08 -3.38
N VAL A 227 14.06 -12.41 -4.31
CA VAL A 227 14.68 -11.09 -4.06
C VAL A 227 13.60 -10.05 -3.72
N ILE A 228 12.52 -9.97 -4.50
CA ILE A 228 11.43 -9.01 -4.23
C ILE A 228 10.75 -9.32 -2.89
N GLY A 229 10.48 -10.59 -2.58
CA GLY A 229 9.82 -11.00 -1.33
C GLY A 229 10.65 -10.66 -0.08
N LYS A 230 11.97 -10.85 -0.14
CA LYS A 230 12.89 -10.55 0.97
C LYS A 230 13.21 -9.07 1.09
N THR A 231 13.44 -8.39 -0.04
CA THR A 231 13.93 -7.01 -0.07
C THR A 231 13.18 -6.16 -1.11
N PRO A 232 11.87 -5.90 -0.95
CA PRO A 232 11.04 -5.21 -1.95
C PRO A 232 11.46 -3.75 -2.23
N ARG A 233 12.36 -3.22 -1.40
CA ARG A 233 12.90 -1.85 -1.52
C ARG A 233 14.30 -1.80 -2.15
N ALA A 234 14.95 -2.94 -2.37
CA ALA A 234 16.32 -3.02 -2.88
C ALA A 234 16.36 -2.85 -4.41
N LYS A 235 16.04 -1.64 -4.89
CA LYS A 235 15.87 -1.31 -6.31
C LYS A 235 16.95 -1.90 -7.23
N LYS A 236 18.23 -1.75 -6.88
CA LYS A 236 19.35 -2.26 -7.68
C LYS A 236 19.36 -3.79 -7.78
N GLN A 237 19.10 -4.49 -6.67
CA GLN A 237 19.06 -5.96 -6.64
C GLN A 237 17.85 -6.49 -7.42
N ILE A 238 16.68 -5.86 -7.24
CA ILE A 238 15.45 -6.19 -7.96
C ILE A 238 15.65 -6.00 -9.46
N MET A 239 16.21 -4.86 -9.89
CA MET A 239 16.47 -4.60 -11.30
C MET A 239 17.43 -5.62 -11.91
N SER A 240 18.51 -5.97 -11.19
CA SER A 240 19.45 -7.00 -11.65
C SER A 240 18.77 -8.35 -11.82
N ALA A 241 18.00 -8.80 -10.81
CA ALA A 241 17.32 -10.09 -10.86
C ALA A 241 16.22 -10.12 -11.93
N THR A 242 15.49 -9.01 -12.12
CA THR A 242 14.48 -8.86 -13.17
C THR A 242 15.12 -8.93 -14.55
N HIS A 243 16.25 -8.27 -14.76
CA HIS A 243 16.98 -8.34 -16.03
C HIS A 243 17.53 -9.75 -16.30
N ASP A 244 18.00 -10.46 -15.28
CA ASP A 244 18.44 -11.86 -15.42
C ASP A 244 17.26 -12.79 -15.79
N ALA A 245 16.10 -12.59 -15.17
CA ALA A 245 14.88 -13.32 -15.50
C ALA A 245 14.39 -13.03 -16.91
N GLN A 246 14.39 -11.76 -17.34
CA GLN A 246 14.03 -11.36 -18.70
C GLN A 246 14.95 -12.02 -19.74
N ARG A 247 16.28 -11.93 -19.55
CA ARG A 247 17.23 -12.56 -20.49
C ARG A 247 17.04 -14.07 -20.58
N ALA A 248 16.73 -14.73 -19.47
CA ALA A 248 16.47 -16.16 -19.47
C ALA A 248 15.15 -16.52 -20.20
N ALA A 249 14.10 -15.71 -20.02
CA ALA A 249 12.84 -15.87 -20.73
C ALA A 249 12.99 -15.60 -22.24
N ASP A 250 13.78 -14.59 -22.63
CA ASP A 250 14.08 -14.29 -24.04
C ASP A 250 14.81 -15.46 -24.69
N HIS A 251 15.84 -15.98 -24.02
CA HIS A 251 16.56 -17.17 -24.47
C HIS A 251 15.63 -18.38 -24.60
N ALA A 252 14.76 -18.63 -23.62
CA ALA A 252 13.79 -19.73 -23.69
C ALA A 252 12.82 -19.57 -24.86
N ASN A 253 12.34 -18.36 -25.16
CA ASN A 253 11.50 -18.11 -26.32
C ASN A 253 12.23 -18.40 -27.63
N VAL A 254 13.45 -17.88 -27.81
CA VAL A 254 14.25 -18.11 -29.02
C VAL A 254 14.52 -19.59 -29.26
N ILE A 255 14.91 -20.33 -28.21
CA ILE A 255 15.16 -21.78 -28.33
C ILE A 255 13.85 -22.52 -28.63
N THR A 256 12.75 -22.17 -27.98
CA THR A 256 11.44 -22.79 -28.26
C THR A 256 11.01 -22.57 -29.72
N ASP A 257 11.13 -21.34 -30.21
CA ASP A 257 10.76 -21.00 -31.59
C ASP A 257 11.63 -21.76 -32.60
N PHE A 258 12.95 -21.83 -32.38
CA PHE A 258 13.86 -22.56 -33.27
C PHE A 258 13.67 -24.09 -33.19
N SER A 259 13.44 -24.64 -32.00
CA SER A 259 13.15 -26.06 -31.83
C SER A 259 11.81 -26.46 -32.46
N ASN A 260 10.80 -25.58 -32.44
CA ASN A 260 9.56 -25.78 -33.18
C ASN A 260 9.79 -25.78 -34.70
N GLU A 261 10.60 -24.85 -35.22
CA GLU A 261 11.01 -24.83 -36.63
C GLU A 261 11.66 -26.18 -37.02
N LEU A 262 12.57 -26.69 -36.19
CA LEU A 262 13.22 -28.00 -36.39
C LEU A 262 12.24 -29.18 -36.31
N ASN A 263 11.32 -29.20 -35.34
CA ASN A 263 10.34 -30.28 -35.21
C ASN A 263 9.34 -30.30 -36.38
N SER A 264 9.11 -29.16 -37.02
CA SER A 264 8.29 -29.04 -38.23
C SER A 264 9.06 -29.29 -39.53
N ALA A 265 10.36 -29.65 -39.44
CA ALA A 265 11.20 -29.85 -40.61
C ALA A 265 10.76 -31.08 -41.43
N ASN A 266 10.71 -30.91 -42.74
CA ASN A 266 10.40 -31.91 -43.75
C ASN A 266 11.34 -31.75 -44.96
N SER A 267 11.13 -32.55 -46.02
CA SER A 267 11.96 -32.51 -47.24
C SER A 267 12.05 -31.14 -47.88
N ASP A 268 11.03 -30.29 -47.70
CA ASP A 268 10.88 -29.03 -48.43
C ASP A 268 11.58 -27.87 -47.72
N ASN A 269 11.81 -27.97 -46.39
CA ASN A 269 12.36 -26.87 -45.59
C ASN A 269 13.62 -27.25 -44.78
N ALA A 270 13.99 -28.53 -44.68
CA ALA A 270 15.15 -28.95 -43.89
C ALA A 270 16.47 -28.34 -44.40
N GLU A 271 16.68 -28.31 -45.73
CA GLU A 271 17.85 -27.66 -46.33
C GLU A 271 17.88 -26.15 -46.02
N ALA A 272 16.72 -25.49 -46.09
CA ALA A 272 16.62 -24.06 -45.80
C ALA A 272 17.02 -23.73 -44.35
N ILE A 273 16.66 -24.60 -43.39
CA ILE A 273 17.07 -24.46 -41.98
C ILE A 273 18.59 -24.63 -41.84
N ALA A 274 19.19 -25.64 -42.49
CA ALA A 274 20.64 -25.84 -42.46
C ALA A 274 21.41 -24.65 -43.05
N LEU A 275 20.98 -24.15 -44.22
CA LEU A 275 21.57 -22.97 -44.87
C LEU A 275 21.40 -21.68 -44.06
N LYS A 276 20.34 -21.58 -43.24
CA LYS A 276 20.14 -20.45 -42.31
C LYS A 276 21.21 -20.44 -41.22
N VAL A 277 21.51 -21.59 -40.62
CA VAL A 277 22.56 -21.75 -39.59
C VAL A 277 23.94 -21.48 -40.18
N GLU A 278 24.24 -22.05 -41.35
CA GLU A 278 25.50 -21.79 -42.09
C GLU A 278 25.69 -20.28 -42.33
N ARG A 279 24.64 -19.59 -42.78
CA ARG A 279 24.69 -18.16 -43.08
C ARG A 279 24.97 -17.30 -41.84
N TRP A 280 24.54 -17.73 -40.65
CA TRP A 280 24.89 -17.05 -39.40
C TRP A 280 26.39 -17.13 -39.11
N LEU A 281 26.99 -18.31 -39.22
CA LEU A 281 28.44 -18.51 -39.03
C LEU A 281 29.24 -17.76 -40.10
N TYR A 282 28.79 -17.81 -41.35
CA TYR A 282 29.42 -17.10 -42.46
C TYR A 282 29.44 -15.57 -42.25
N ARG A 283 28.35 -14.99 -41.73
CA ARG A 283 28.32 -13.55 -41.40
C ARG A 283 29.38 -13.16 -40.37
N VAL A 284 29.65 -14.03 -39.39
CA VAL A 284 30.72 -13.82 -38.40
C VAL A 284 32.09 -13.93 -39.07
N SER A 285 32.30 -14.94 -39.92
CA SER A 285 33.53 -15.11 -40.72
C SER A 285 33.86 -13.85 -41.54
N VAL A 286 32.88 -13.33 -42.28
CA VAL A 286 33.05 -12.11 -43.09
C VAL A 286 33.39 -10.90 -42.23
N ALA A 287 32.72 -10.73 -41.08
CA ALA A 287 33.02 -9.63 -40.16
C ALA A 287 34.45 -9.69 -39.58
N LEU A 288 34.96 -10.91 -39.37
CA LEU A 288 36.33 -11.16 -38.94
C LEU A 288 37.36 -11.07 -40.08
N LYS A 289 36.91 -10.93 -41.33
CA LYS A 289 37.74 -11.03 -42.54
C LYS A 289 38.52 -12.35 -42.60
N HIS A 290 37.89 -13.43 -42.13
CA HIS A 290 38.44 -14.77 -42.19
C HIS A 290 38.12 -15.42 -43.54
N ASP A 291 38.93 -16.40 -43.96
CA ASP A 291 38.66 -17.21 -45.15
C ASP A 291 37.32 -17.95 -45.05
N ASP A 292 36.75 -18.25 -46.20
CA ASP A 292 35.48 -18.99 -46.30
C ASP A 292 35.65 -20.44 -45.85
N ILE A 293 35.06 -20.76 -44.70
CA ILE A 293 35.11 -22.07 -44.05
C ILE A 293 33.78 -22.82 -44.10
N ARG A 294 32.83 -22.40 -44.93
CA ARG A 294 31.50 -23.02 -45.05
C ARG A 294 31.50 -24.51 -45.42
N HIS A 295 32.58 -24.98 -46.03
CA HIS A 295 32.81 -26.38 -46.37
C HIS A 295 33.08 -27.30 -45.17
N ARG A 296 33.29 -26.74 -43.96
CA ARG A 296 33.58 -27.51 -42.74
C ARG A 296 32.32 -27.80 -41.92
N PRO A 297 32.31 -28.82 -41.05
CA PRO A 297 31.24 -29.02 -40.06
C PRO A 297 30.96 -27.76 -39.21
N PHE A 298 29.71 -27.54 -38.79
CA PHE A 298 29.30 -26.31 -38.09
C PHE A 298 30.02 -26.08 -36.75
N ASP A 299 30.34 -27.15 -36.03
CA ASP A 299 31.11 -27.13 -34.79
C ASP A 299 32.56 -26.70 -35.04
N GLU A 300 33.20 -27.20 -36.10
CA GLU A 300 34.53 -26.76 -36.52
C GLU A 300 34.55 -25.29 -36.97
N GLN A 301 33.52 -24.86 -37.73
CA GLN A 301 33.35 -23.47 -38.11
C GLN A 301 33.25 -22.57 -36.87
N ALA A 302 32.38 -22.92 -35.92
CA ALA A 302 32.19 -22.15 -34.70
C ALA A 302 33.47 -22.07 -33.85
N ALA A 303 34.19 -23.18 -33.67
CA ALA A 303 35.45 -23.23 -32.92
C ALA A 303 36.56 -22.38 -33.57
N THR A 304 36.67 -22.44 -34.89
CA THR A 304 37.63 -21.62 -35.66
C THR A 304 37.32 -20.14 -35.47
N LEU A 305 36.06 -19.73 -35.66
CA LEU A 305 35.64 -18.33 -35.51
C LEU A 305 35.86 -17.81 -34.08
N ALA A 306 35.59 -18.63 -33.06
CA ALA A 306 35.87 -18.26 -31.67
C ALA A 306 37.37 -17.98 -31.44
N THR A 307 38.25 -18.83 -31.98
CA THR A 307 39.71 -18.64 -31.90
C THR A 307 40.16 -17.34 -32.58
N GLU A 308 39.57 -17.00 -33.72
CA GLU A 308 39.89 -15.77 -34.44
C GLU A 308 39.41 -14.51 -33.71
N VAL A 309 38.22 -14.55 -33.09
CA VAL A 309 37.76 -13.47 -32.21
C VAL A 309 38.76 -13.22 -31.08
N GLU A 310 39.27 -14.27 -30.43
CA GLU A 310 40.28 -14.12 -29.37
C GLU A 310 41.57 -13.49 -29.87
N LYS A 311 42.04 -13.85 -31.08
CA LYS A 311 43.24 -13.25 -31.68
C LYS A 311 43.05 -11.77 -31.94
N VAL A 312 41.89 -11.36 -32.46
CA VAL A 312 41.54 -9.95 -32.67
C VAL A 312 41.52 -9.21 -31.34
N MET A 313 40.83 -9.73 -30.33
CA MET A 313 40.75 -9.13 -28.99
C MET A 313 42.12 -8.99 -28.31
N ARG A 314 43.03 -9.93 -28.51
CA ARG A 314 44.41 -9.85 -27.99
C ARG A 314 45.26 -8.80 -28.69
N LYS A 315 45.05 -8.54 -29.98
CA LYS A 315 45.77 -7.49 -30.74
C LYS A 315 45.25 -6.07 -30.47
N SER A 316 44.01 -5.95 -29.97
CA SER A 316 43.38 -4.66 -29.63
C SER A 316 43.57 -4.23 -28.17
N ARG A 317 44.29 -5.02 -27.36
CA ARG A 317 44.76 -4.66 -26.02
C ARG A 317 46.21 -4.21 -26.10
#